data_AF-A0A2M6VRR8-F1
#
_entry.id   AF-A0A2M6VRR8-F1
#
_cell.length_a   1.000
_cell.length_b   1.000
_cell.length_c   1.000
_cell.angle_alpha   90.00
_cell.angle_beta   90.00
_cell.angle_gamma   90.00
#
_symmetry.space_group_name_H-M   'P 1'
#
loop_
_entity.id
_entity.type
_entity.pdbx_description
1 polymer ?
#
loop_
_entity_poly.entity_id
_entity_poly.type
_entity_poly.pdbx_seq_one_letter_code
_entity_poly.pdbx_strand_id
1 'polypeptide(L)'
;MLKVQTIRQAIADKPQGCVFSSTDFLSVGTRAAVDQALMRMMRSGIIQRVARGLYAKSGQQVDAQTIAYAAAQKTGERLGLAPSGDTDQLLVVPTSGLSRTVKAAGHTVQFRRMSPRKVQLAASPKGRVLLELWTRGIKDLTTLDIQRATGDWAEGEIDSYAALIPAWLRTVIAQANAPRKSVKIGLSGAYDWSNPNIRDDVLISKVLEKHKFEDVARLCFYYGVPKVKRVFKRRSFEPMANASVTRMLGNISKGLRTVKEQANA
;
A
#
# COMPACT_ATOMS: atom_id res chain seq x y z
N MET A 1 41.03 1.17 -34.75
CA MET A 1 41.44 0.08 -33.82
C MET A 1 41.24 0.48 -32.35
N LEU A 2 41.69 1.66 -31.91
CA LEU A 2 41.53 2.15 -30.51
C LEU A 2 40.10 2.04 -29.93
N LYS A 3 39.07 2.43 -30.68
CA LYS A 3 37.69 2.51 -30.16
C LYS A 3 37.09 1.16 -29.72
N VAL A 4 37.46 0.05 -30.39
CA VAL A 4 36.94 -1.29 -30.04
C VAL A 4 37.55 -1.77 -28.71
N GLN A 5 38.83 -1.47 -28.49
CA GLN A 5 39.56 -1.86 -27.30
C GLN A 5 39.07 -1.07 -26.08
N THR A 6 38.75 0.21 -26.25
CA THR A 6 38.09 1.03 -25.21
C THR A 6 36.71 0.48 -24.83
N ILE A 7 35.87 0.10 -25.81
CA ILE A 7 34.56 -0.50 -25.51
C ILE A 7 34.74 -1.85 -24.80
N ARG A 8 35.70 -2.67 -25.23
CA ARG A 8 35.99 -3.95 -24.59
C ARG A 8 36.44 -3.77 -23.13
N GLN A 9 37.32 -2.79 -22.88
CA GLN A 9 37.75 -2.47 -21.52
C GLN A 9 36.58 -1.96 -20.68
N ALA A 10 35.78 -1.03 -21.21
CA ALA A 10 34.59 -0.54 -20.52
C ALA A 10 33.58 -1.65 -20.19
N ILE A 11 33.45 -2.68 -21.05
CA ILE A 11 32.64 -3.86 -20.73
C ILE A 11 33.32 -4.71 -19.65
N ALA A 12 34.63 -4.92 -19.74
CA ALA A 12 35.40 -5.68 -18.75
C ALA A 12 35.29 -5.07 -17.35
N ASP A 13 35.34 -3.75 -17.23
CA ASP A 13 35.28 -3.00 -15.98
C ASP A 13 33.88 -2.98 -15.36
N LYS A 14 32.82 -3.33 -16.12
CA LYS A 14 31.47 -3.39 -15.54
C LYS A 14 31.35 -4.55 -14.53
N PRO A 15 30.55 -4.39 -13.46
CA PRO A 15 30.29 -5.45 -12.50
C PRO A 15 29.77 -6.73 -13.17
N GLN A 16 30.03 -7.89 -12.55
CA GLN A 16 29.30 -9.11 -12.88
C GLN A 16 27.81 -8.90 -12.58
N GLY A 17 26.94 -9.62 -13.28
CA GLY A 17 25.49 -9.44 -13.23
C GLY A 17 24.94 -8.34 -14.14
N CYS A 18 25.75 -7.39 -14.63
CA CYS A 18 25.23 -6.21 -15.33
C CYS A 18 24.66 -6.50 -16.74
N VAL A 19 23.68 -5.69 -17.12
CA VAL A 19 23.17 -5.57 -18.49
C VAL A 19 23.49 -4.18 -19.01
N PHE A 20 23.90 -4.10 -20.27
CA PHE A 20 24.22 -2.85 -20.94
C PHE A 20 23.64 -2.81 -22.36
N SER A 21 23.62 -1.62 -22.94
CA SER A 21 23.08 -1.34 -24.27
C SER A 21 24.08 -0.56 -25.12
N SER A 22 23.81 -0.41 -26.42
CA SER A 22 24.69 0.39 -27.28
C SER A 22 24.68 1.87 -26.93
N THR A 23 23.63 2.38 -26.25
CA THR A 23 23.59 3.79 -25.82
C THR A 23 24.62 4.11 -24.75
N ASP A 24 25.06 3.10 -23.98
CA ASP A 24 26.04 3.27 -22.89
C ASP A 24 27.46 3.58 -23.41
N PHE A 25 27.70 3.37 -24.71
CA PHE A 25 29.02 3.55 -25.34
C PHE A 25 29.05 4.67 -26.38
N LEU A 26 27.98 5.48 -26.50
CA LEU A 26 27.91 6.57 -27.48
C LEU A 26 28.92 7.69 -27.21
N SER A 27 29.43 7.81 -25.99
CA SER A 27 30.54 8.73 -25.66
C SER A 27 31.89 8.30 -26.27
N VAL A 28 32.03 7.02 -26.64
CA VAL A 28 33.29 6.42 -27.12
C VAL A 28 33.34 6.32 -28.66
N GLY A 29 32.20 6.48 -29.34
CA GLY A 29 32.16 6.42 -30.80
C GLY A 29 30.78 6.64 -31.42
N THR A 30 30.76 6.68 -32.76
CA THR A 30 29.50 6.79 -33.51
C THR A 30 28.67 5.53 -33.34
N ARG A 31 27.35 5.65 -33.46
CA ARG A 31 26.42 4.53 -33.30
C ARG A 31 26.77 3.32 -34.17
N ALA A 32 27.08 3.55 -35.45
CA ALA A 32 27.50 2.49 -36.37
C ALA A 32 28.78 1.78 -35.92
N ALA A 33 29.78 2.52 -35.41
CA ALA A 33 31.03 1.95 -34.93
C ALA A 33 30.83 1.12 -33.65
N VAL A 34 29.99 1.62 -32.72
CA VAL A 34 29.61 0.89 -31.49
C VAL A 34 28.88 -0.40 -31.84
N ASP A 35 27.86 -0.32 -32.72
CA ASP A 35 27.08 -1.49 -33.12
C ASP A 35 27.95 -2.54 -33.84
N GLN A 36 28.90 -2.13 -34.69
CA GLN A 36 29.87 -3.03 -35.30
C GLN A 36 30.80 -3.69 -34.27
N ALA A 37 31.27 -2.93 -33.27
CA ALA A 37 32.12 -3.47 -32.20
C ALA A 37 31.36 -4.51 -31.35
N LEU A 38 30.14 -4.21 -30.93
CA LEU A 38 29.27 -5.12 -30.18
C LEU A 38 28.96 -6.38 -31.00
N MET A 39 28.68 -6.24 -32.30
CA MET A 39 28.45 -7.39 -33.18
C MET A 39 29.66 -8.32 -33.25
N ARG A 40 30.87 -7.77 -33.36
CA ARG A 40 32.12 -8.55 -33.37
C ARG A 40 32.34 -9.27 -32.05
N MET A 41 32.15 -8.59 -30.92
CA MET A 41 32.32 -9.19 -29.59
C MET A 41 31.28 -10.28 -29.29
N MET A 42 30.07 -10.13 -29.81
CA MET A 42 29.03 -11.15 -29.71
C MET A 42 29.40 -12.39 -30.55
N ARG A 43 29.91 -12.20 -31.78
CA ARG A 43 30.39 -13.31 -32.62
C ARG A 43 31.58 -14.05 -32.02
N SER A 44 32.47 -13.35 -31.32
CA SER A 44 33.61 -13.95 -30.63
C SER A 44 33.28 -14.51 -29.25
N GLY A 45 32.00 -14.52 -28.84
CA GLY A 45 31.57 -15.09 -27.55
C GLY A 45 31.98 -14.31 -26.31
N ILE A 46 32.43 -13.05 -26.43
CA ILE A 46 32.80 -12.21 -25.27
C ILE A 46 31.55 -11.71 -24.54
N ILE A 47 30.52 -11.38 -25.32
CA ILE A 47 29.22 -10.92 -24.82
C ILE A 47 28.12 -11.80 -25.41
N GLN A 48 26.98 -11.82 -24.74
CA GLN A 48 25.76 -12.47 -25.20
C GLN A 48 24.61 -11.47 -25.24
N ARG A 49 23.65 -11.70 -26.14
CA ARG A 49 22.46 -10.87 -26.24
C ARG A 49 21.41 -11.36 -25.26
N VAL A 50 20.99 -10.50 -24.33
CA VAL A 50 19.99 -10.83 -23.31
C VAL A 50 18.59 -10.46 -23.79
N ALA A 51 18.44 -9.35 -24.50
CA ALA A 51 17.20 -8.93 -25.14
C ALA A 51 17.49 -8.09 -26.39
N ARG A 52 16.44 -7.57 -27.07
CA ARG A 52 16.63 -6.71 -28.25
C ARG A 52 17.43 -5.44 -27.90
N GLY A 53 18.71 -5.48 -28.26
CA GLY A 53 19.67 -4.40 -28.03
C GLY A 53 20.01 -4.19 -26.55
N LEU A 54 20.00 -5.28 -25.79
CA LEU A 54 20.57 -5.41 -24.44
C LEU A 54 21.53 -6.60 -24.45
N TYR A 55 22.68 -6.43 -23.79
CA TYR A 55 23.80 -7.35 -23.80
C TYR A 55 24.31 -7.56 -22.38
N ALA A 56 24.94 -8.70 -22.14
CA ALA A 56 25.67 -9.02 -20.91
C ALA A 56 26.98 -9.74 -21.27
N LYS A 57 27.88 -9.87 -20.31
CA LYS A 57 29.06 -10.73 -20.47
C LYS A 57 28.61 -12.17 -20.73
N SER A 58 29.33 -12.88 -21.60
CA SER A 58 29.01 -14.26 -21.92
C SER A 58 29.11 -15.16 -20.68
N GLY A 59 28.21 -16.15 -20.57
CA GLY A 59 28.18 -17.10 -19.45
C GLY A 59 27.58 -16.58 -18.14
N GLN A 60 27.07 -15.35 -18.08
CA GLN A 60 26.90 -14.67 -16.79
C GLN A 60 25.68 -15.00 -15.93
N GLN A 61 24.48 -15.36 -16.36
CA GLN A 61 23.25 -15.19 -15.54
C GLN A 61 22.97 -13.73 -15.13
N VAL A 62 21.71 -13.35 -15.31
CA VAL A 62 21.23 -11.99 -15.11
C VAL A 62 19.80 -12.11 -14.63
N ASP A 63 19.50 -11.51 -13.49
CA ASP A 63 18.16 -11.53 -12.93
C ASP A 63 17.17 -10.65 -13.73
N ALA A 64 15.89 -10.91 -13.55
CA ALA A 64 14.82 -10.18 -14.23
C ALA A 64 14.78 -8.67 -13.88
N GLN A 65 15.19 -8.27 -12.68
CA GLN A 65 15.16 -6.88 -12.23
C GLN A 65 16.24 -6.05 -12.94
N THR A 66 17.44 -6.60 -13.09
CA THR A 66 18.55 -6.00 -13.81
C THR A 66 18.19 -5.84 -15.30
N ILE A 67 17.53 -6.84 -15.89
CA ILE A 67 16.98 -6.74 -17.25
C ILE A 67 15.95 -5.61 -17.34
N ALA A 68 15.04 -5.53 -16.37
CA ALA A 68 14.00 -4.50 -16.33
C ALA A 68 14.61 -3.10 -16.29
N TYR A 69 15.57 -2.89 -15.38
CA TYR A 69 16.26 -1.61 -15.20
C TYR A 69 17.01 -1.18 -16.47
N ALA A 70 17.81 -2.08 -17.07
CA ALA A 70 18.55 -1.77 -18.29
C ALA A 70 17.61 -1.48 -19.47
N ALA A 71 16.49 -2.19 -19.58
CA ALA A 71 15.48 -1.94 -20.61
C ALA A 71 14.80 -0.56 -20.46
N ALA A 72 14.56 -0.10 -19.23
CA ALA A 72 13.99 1.22 -18.96
C ALA A 72 15.02 2.34 -19.15
N GLN A 73 16.26 2.15 -18.71
CA GLN A 73 17.34 3.11 -18.90
C GLN A 73 17.57 3.39 -20.39
N LYS A 74 17.57 2.35 -21.22
CA LYS A 74 17.71 2.45 -22.67
C LYS A 74 16.63 3.35 -23.32
N THR A 75 15.42 3.37 -22.78
CA THR A 75 14.30 4.15 -23.32
C THR A 75 14.01 5.44 -22.54
N GLY A 76 14.81 5.74 -21.50
CA GLY A 76 14.60 6.91 -20.64
C GLY A 76 13.34 6.82 -19.77
N GLU A 77 12.85 5.62 -19.51
CA GLU A 77 11.64 5.38 -18.72
C GLU A 77 11.95 5.29 -17.23
N ARG A 78 10.98 5.68 -16.39
CA ARG A 78 11.02 5.48 -14.94
C ARG A 78 10.29 4.19 -14.58
N LEU A 79 10.84 3.45 -13.62
CA LEU A 79 10.25 2.22 -13.10
C LEU A 79 9.80 2.40 -11.65
N GLY A 80 8.72 1.70 -11.30
CA GLY A 80 8.41 1.36 -9.91
C GLY A 80 9.23 0.15 -9.47
N LEU A 81 9.26 -0.12 -8.16
CA LEU A 81 9.79 -1.37 -7.65
C LEU A 81 8.94 -2.54 -8.17
N ALA A 82 9.59 -3.61 -8.59
CA ALA A 82 8.92 -4.84 -8.93
C ALA A 82 8.26 -5.45 -7.68
N PRO A 83 7.10 -6.13 -7.77
CA PRO A 83 6.57 -6.95 -6.69
C PRO A 83 7.61 -7.94 -6.20
N SER A 84 7.69 -8.13 -4.88
CA SER A 84 8.54 -9.12 -4.24
C SER A 84 7.68 -10.37 -4.10
N GLY A 85 7.81 -11.29 -5.05
CA GLY A 85 7.03 -12.53 -5.11
C GLY A 85 7.54 -13.43 -6.22
N ASP A 86 7.93 -14.65 -5.81
CA ASP A 86 8.56 -15.69 -6.61
C ASP A 86 7.75 -16.07 -7.85
N THR A 87 8.29 -15.70 -8.99
CA THR A 87 8.69 -16.68 -10.00
C THR A 87 9.78 -15.99 -10.79
N ASP A 88 11.00 -16.51 -10.72
CA ASP A 88 12.15 -15.97 -11.46
C ASP A 88 11.77 -15.76 -12.95
N GLN A 89 10.84 -16.56 -13.47
CA GLN A 89 10.35 -16.48 -14.85
C GLN A 89 9.43 -15.29 -15.21
N LEU A 90 8.68 -14.66 -14.30
CA LEU A 90 7.77 -13.55 -14.66
C LEU A 90 7.84 -12.37 -13.68
N LEU A 91 8.42 -11.26 -14.13
CA LEU A 91 8.51 -10.01 -13.39
C LEU A 91 7.57 -8.95 -13.97
N VAL A 92 6.60 -8.47 -13.19
CA VAL A 92 5.70 -7.37 -13.62
C VAL A 92 6.18 -6.06 -13.00
N VAL A 93 6.55 -5.06 -13.80
CA VAL A 93 7.08 -3.77 -13.32
C VAL A 93 6.22 -2.60 -13.76
N PRO A 94 5.83 -1.68 -12.85
CA PRO A 94 5.24 -0.40 -13.24
C PRO A 94 6.25 0.44 -14.04
N THR A 95 5.82 1.00 -15.17
CA THR A 95 6.66 1.92 -15.97
C THR A 95 5.93 3.21 -16.34
N SER A 96 6.69 4.30 -16.51
CA SER A 96 6.17 5.53 -17.13
C SER A 96 6.06 5.44 -18.66
N GLY A 97 6.70 4.44 -19.28
CA GLY A 97 6.66 4.20 -20.72
C GLY A 97 5.51 3.32 -21.19
N LEU A 98 5.64 2.77 -22.41
CA LEU A 98 4.62 1.91 -23.01
C LEU A 98 4.60 0.52 -22.35
N SER A 99 3.39 -0.03 -22.18
CA SER A 99 3.21 -1.42 -21.77
C SER A 99 3.83 -2.34 -22.82
N ARG A 100 4.67 -3.27 -22.39
CA ARG A 100 5.36 -4.22 -23.28
C ARG A 100 5.87 -5.42 -22.50
N THR A 101 6.16 -6.50 -23.20
CA THR A 101 6.79 -7.69 -22.62
C THR A 101 8.15 -7.91 -23.23
N VAL A 102 9.16 -8.16 -22.40
CA VAL A 102 10.53 -8.48 -22.80
C VAL A 102 10.84 -9.89 -22.30
N LYS A 103 11.07 -10.83 -23.22
CA LYS A 103 11.60 -12.16 -22.89
C LYS A 103 13.12 -12.12 -23.02
N ALA A 104 13.83 -12.50 -21.97
CA ALA A 104 15.27 -12.28 -21.87
C ALA A 104 15.91 -13.24 -20.84
N ALA A 105 16.96 -13.96 -21.25
CA ALA A 105 17.73 -14.88 -20.39
C ALA A 105 16.88 -15.87 -19.55
N GLY A 106 15.78 -16.39 -20.10
CA GLY A 106 14.87 -17.29 -19.38
C GLY A 106 13.81 -16.58 -18.52
N HIS A 107 13.89 -15.27 -18.40
CA HIS A 107 12.94 -14.42 -17.70
C HIS A 107 11.96 -13.74 -18.66
N THR A 108 10.76 -13.42 -18.17
CA THR A 108 9.75 -12.61 -18.83
C THR A 108 9.51 -11.37 -18.00
N VAL A 109 9.86 -10.18 -18.51
CA VAL A 109 9.60 -8.90 -17.85
C VAL A 109 8.41 -8.22 -18.53
N GLN A 110 7.30 -8.07 -17.80
CA GLN A 110 6.13 -7.33 -18.24
C GLN A 110 6.15 -5.91 -17.68
N PHE A 111 6.30 -4.93 -18.55
CA PHE A 111 6.16 -3.52 -18.22
C PHE A 111 4.69 -3.15 -18.28
N ARG A 112 4.14 -2.65 -17.17
CA ARG A 112 2.77 -2.15 -17.10
C ARG A 112 2.79 -0.64 -17.02
N ARG A 113 2.30 0.02 -18.08
CA ARG A 113 2.19 1.47 -18.12
C ARG A 113 1.31 1.98 -16.99
N MET A 114 1.82 2.97 -16.27
CA MET A 114 1.08 3.72 -15.25
C MET A 114 1.35 5.22 -15.39
N SER A 115 0.55 6.04 -14.71
CA SER A 115 0.83 7.48 -14.64
C SER A 115 2.14 7.72 -13.86
N PRO A 116 2.88 8.81 -14.15
CA PRO A 116 4.11 9.14 -13.42
C PRO A 116 3.93 9.15 -11.90
N ARG A 117 2.78 9.64 -11.43
CA ARG A 117 2.38 9.63 -10.01
C ARG A 117 2.33 8.21 -9.41
N LYS A 118 1.75 7.24 -10.13
CA LYS A 118 1.68 5.84 -9.68
C LYS A 118 3.04 5.14 -9.75
N VAL A 119 3.85 5.46 -10.75
CA VAL A 119 5.23 4.95 -10.86
C VAL A 119 6.08 5.46 -9.70
N GLN A 120 5.96 6.75 -9.36
CA GLN A 120 6.63 7.35 -8.20
C GLN A 120 6.15 6.72 -6.89
N LEU A 121 4.84 6.50 -6.74
CA LEU A 121 4.29 5.78 -5.58
C LEU A 121 4.91 4.38 -5.48
N ALA A 122 5.01 3.64 -6.59
CA ALA A 122 5.60 2.31 -6.65
C ALA A 122 7.11 2.27 -6.35
N ALA A 123 7.80 3.40 -6.26
CA ALA A 123 9.26 3.45 -6.08
C ALA A 123 9.74 3.07 -4.66
N SER A 124 8.82 2.81 -3.73
CA SER A 124 9.13 2.38 -2.35
C SER A 124 8.30 1.16 -1.94
N PRO A 125 8.77 0.31 -1.00
CA PRO A 125 8.02 -0.86 -0.54
C PRO A 125 6.62 -0.51 -0.03
N LYS A 126 6.50 0.49 0.86
CA LYS A 126 5.19 0.96 1.37
C LYS A 126 4.33 1.59 0.29
N GLY A 127 4.94 2.35 -0.62
CA GLY A 127 4.22 2.91 -1.75
C GLY A 127 3.65 1.85 -2.72
N ARG A 128 4.33 0.70 -2.91
CA ARG A 128 3.72 -0.45 -3.63
C ARG A 128 2.46 -0.97 -2.94
N VAL A 129 2.48 -1.10 -1.61
CA VAL A 129 1.31 -1.51 -0.83
C VAL A 129 0.15 -0.54 -1.05
N LEU A 130 0.41 0.78 -1.00
CA LEU A 130 -0.60 1.79 -1.30
C LEU A 130 -1.11 1.72 -2.75
N LEU A 131 -0.24 1.44 -3.72
CA LEU A 131 -0.62 1.28 -5.11
C LEU A 131 -1.51 0.05 -5.33
N GLU A 132 -1.25 -1.04 -4.61
CA GLU A 132 -2.07 -2.25 -4.64
C GLU A 132 -3.47 -1.96 -4.10
N LEU A 133 -3.57 -1.34 -2.92
CA LEU A 133 -4.85 -0.89 -2.36
C LEU A 133 -5.59 0.04 -3.33
N TRP A 134 -4.90 1.02 -3.92
CA TRP A 134 -5.49 1.89 -4.94
C TRP A 134 -6.01 1.09 -6.13
N THR A 135 -5.25 0.12 -6.63
CA THR A 135 -5.63 -0.63 -7.84
C THR A 135 -6.81 -1.56 -7.61
N ARG A 136 -6.97 -2.12 -6.40
CA ARG A 136 -8.18 -2.86 -5.99
C ARG A 136 -9.41 -1.95 -5.97
N GLY A 137 -9.24 -0.72 -5.50
CA GLY A 137 -10.32 0.27 -5.45
C GLY A 137 -11.26 0.08 -4.27
N ILE A 138 -12.06 1.11 -3.99
CA ILE A 138 -12.82 1.23 -2.74
C ILE A 138 -13.87 0.13 -2.52
N LYS A 139 -14.45 -0.42 -3.60
CA LYS A 139 -15.53 -1.41 -3.51
C LYS A 139 -15.04 -2.78 -3.06
N ASP A 140 -13.79 -3.10 -3.39
CA ASP A 140 -13.20 -4.43 -3.17
C ASP A 140 -12.23 -4.45 -1.99
N LEU A 141 -12.15 -3.35 -1.22
CA LEU A 141 -11.31 -3.24 -0.03
C LEU A 141 -12.13 -3.40 1.25
N THR A 142 -11.74 -4.37 2.08
CA THR A 142 -12.28 -4.51 3.43
C THR A 142 -11.41 -3.79 4.46
N THR A 143 -11.98 -3.44 5.62
CA THR A 143 -11.22 -2.88 6.76
C THR A 143 -10.05 -3.78 7.14
N LEU A 144 -10.26 -5.10 7.10
CA LEU A 144 -9.26 -6.09 7.49
C LEU A 144 -8.12 -6.19 6.47
N ASP A 145 -8.39 -6.06 5.18
CA ASP A 145 -7.34 -5.95 4.15
C ASP A 145 -6.44 -4.75 4.40
N ILE A 146 -7.05 -3.59 4.71
CA ILE A 146 -6.33 -2.35 4.96
C ILE A 146 -5.49 -2.46 6.24
N GLN A 147 -6.06 -2.99 7.31
CA GLN A 147 -5.34 -3.20 8.58
C GLN A 147 -4.17 -4.18 8.42
N ARG A 148 -4.33 -5.26 7.65
CA ARG A 148 -3.22 -6.19 7.35
C ARG A 148 -2.09 -5.51 6.57
N ALA A 149 -2.44 -4.59 5.68
CA ALA A 149 -1.48 -3.92 4.81
C ALA A 149 -0.76 -2.74 5.48
N THR A 150 -1.41 -2.07 6.44
CA THR A 150 -0.97 -0.77 6.96
C THR A 150 -1.07 -0.61 8.48
N GLY A 151 -1.57 -1.60 9.21
CA GLY A 151 -1.86 -1.49 10.64
C GLY A 151 -0.63 -1.46 11.54
N ASP A 152 0.52 -1.91 11.04
CA ASP A 152 1.82 -1.84 11.71
C ASP A 152 2.61 -0.57 11.37
N TRP A 153 2.06 0.31 10.53
CA TRP A 153 2.74 1.54 10.14
C TRP A 153 2.66 2.58 11.25
N ALA A 154 3.75 3.34 11.42
CA ALA A 154 3.80 4.43 12.37
C ALA A 154 2.76 5.52 12.05
N GLU A 155 2.36 6.26 13.08
CA GLU A 155 1.49 7.42 12.92
C GLU A 155 2.16 8.45 12.00
N GLY A 156 1.39 9.04 11.07
CA GLY A 156 1.90 9.99 10.09
C GLY A 156 2.65 9.39 8.89
N GLU A 157 2.96 8.08 8.90
CA GLU A 157 3.69 7.43 7.79
C GLU A 157 2.99 7.61 6.44
N ILE A 158 1.65 7.53 6.43
CA ILE A 158 0.81 7.69 5.24
C ILE A 158 0.88 9.12 4.70
N ASP A 159 1.12 10.12 5.56
CA ASP A 159 1.14 11.52 5.15
C ASP A 159 2.33 11.83 4.25
N SER A 160 3.44 11.09 4.36
CA SER A 160 4.56 11.15 3.41
C SER A 160 4.15 10.79 1.97
N TYR A 161 3.04 10.07 1.80
CA TYR A 161 2.48 9.68 0.51
C TYR A 161 1.23 10.48 0.11
N ALA A 162 0.78 11.45 0.90
CA ALA A 162 -0.50 12.13 0.71
C ALA A 162 -0.63 12.79 -0.68
N ALA A 163 0.45 13.36 -1.22
CA ALA A 163 0.47 13.93 -2.57
C ALA A 163 0.36 12.85 -3.68
N LEU A 164 0.78 11.62 -3.40
CA LEU A 164 0.83 10.52 -4.36
C LEU A 164 -0.42 9.64 -4.36
N ILE A 165 -1.21 9.64 -3.28
CA ILE A 165 -2.43 8.82 -3.18
C ILE A 165 -3.72 9.64 -3.31
N PRO A 166 -4.82 9.05 -3.81
CA PRO A 166 -6.12 9.70 -3.79
C PRO A 166 -6.60 9.99 -2.37
N ALA A 167 -7.35 11.08 -2.19
CA ALA A 167 -7.92 11.46 -0.89
C ALA A 167 -8.78 10.35 -0.28
N TRP A 168 -9.56 9.63 -1.09
CA TRP A 168 -10.40 8.52 -0.61
C TRP A 168 -9.55 7.41 0.04
N LEU A 169 -8.37 7.11 -0.51
CA LEU A 169 -7.50 6.05 0.01
C LEU A 169 -6.95 6.44 1.37
N ARG A 170 -6.48 7.68 1.51
CA ARG A 170 -6.05 8.24 2.79
C ARG A 170 -7.15 8.14 3.85
N THR A 171 -8.38 8.52 3.49
CA THR A 171 -9.53 8.48 4.40
C THR A 171 -9.87 7.07 4.85
N VAL A 172 -9.93 6.08 3.95
CA VAL A 172 -10.28 4.70 4.33
C VAL A 172 -9.19 4.05 5.17
N ILE A 173 -7.91 4.36 4.93
CA ILE A 173 -6.82 3.86 5.78
C ILE A 173 -6.89 4.47 7.18
N ALA A 174 -7.07 5.79 7.27
CA ALA A 174 -7.24 6.45 8.56
C ALA A 174 -8.44 5.89 9.35
N GLN A 175 -9.57 5.63 8.68
CA GLN A 175 -10.75 5.02 9.30
C GLN A 175 -10.50 3.57 9.73
N ALA A 176 -9.81 2.77 8.91
CA ALA A 176 -9.54 1.37 9.20
C ALA A 176 -8.57 1.20 10.36
N ASN A 177 -7.56 2.06 10.48
CA ASN A 177 -6.55 2.00 11.54
C ASN A 177 -6.93 2.84 12.78
N ALA A 178 -8.08 3.52 12.75
CA ALA A 178 -8.57 4.27 13.91
C ALA A 178 -8.81 3.33 15.11
N PRO A 179 -8.55 3.81 16.35
CA PRO A 179 -8.86 3.03 17.54
C PRO A 179 -10.36 2.73 17.58
N ARG A 180 -10.70 1.49 17.93
CA ARG A 180 -12.08 1.03 18.09
C ARG A 180 -12.82 1.91 19.09
N LYS A 181 -14.09 2.21 18.79
CA LYS A 181 -14.94 3.03 19.65
C LYS A 181 -15.16 2.37 21.01
N SER A 182 -15.29 1.05 21.04
CA SER A 182 -15.40 0.30 22.29
C SER A 182 -14.20 0.52 23.19
N VAL A 183 -12.99 0.44 22.65
CA VAL A 183 -11.73 0.70 23.35
C VAL A 183 -11.65 2.16 23.78
N LYS A 184 -11.94 3.10 22.88
CA LYS A 184 -11.89 4.55 23.16
C LYS A 184 -12.85 4.96 24.29
N ILE A 185 -14.04 4.36 24.34
CA ILE A 185 -15.05 4.63 25.39
C ILE A 185 -14.75 3.85 26.68
N GLY A 186 -13.84 2.87 26.62
CA GLY A 186 -13.51 2.00 27.74
C GLY A 186 -14.57 0.93 28.02
N LEU A 187 -15.35 0.52 27.02
CA LEU A 187 -16.39 -0.50 27.19
C LEU A 187 -15.79 -1.86 27.55
N SER A 188 -16.50 -2.63 28.38
CA SER A 188 -16.08 -3.96 28.84
C SER A 188 -16.05 -5.02 27.73
N GLY A 189 -16.64 -4.74 26.57
CA GLY A 189 -16.74 -5.67 25.45
C GLY A 189 -16.45 -5.01 24.11
N ALA A 190 -16.03 -5.82 23.12
CA ALA A 190 -15.78 -5.39 21.75
C ALA A 190 -17.08 -5.28 20.93
N TYR A 191 -17.98 -4.39 21.34
CA TYR A 191 -19.32 -4.21 20.74
C TYR A 191 -19.31 -3.76 19.27
N ASP A 192 -18.19 -3.22 18.80
CA ASP A 192 -17.93 -2.79 17.43
C ASP A 192 -17.14 -3.83 16.60
N TRP A 193 -16.77 -4.96 17.20
CA TRP A 193 -15.95 -6.01 16.59
C TRP A 193 -14.71 -5.45 15.89
N SER A 194 -14.36 -5.91 14.69
CA SER A 194 -13.26 -5.37 13.87
C SER A 194 -13.66 -4.14 13.03
N ASN A 195 -14.81 -3.50 13.32
CA ASN A 195 -15.31 -2.35 12.57
C ASN A 195 -15.21 -1.05 13.39
N PRO A 196 -14.09 -0.30 13.31
CA PRO A 196 -13.94 0.98 14.01
C PRO A 196 -14.93 2.06 13.52
N ASN A 197 -15.50 1.88 12.32
CA ASN A 197 -16.43 2.83 11.70
C ASN A 197 -17.91 2.46 11.92
N ILE A 198 -18.23 1.61 12.91
CA ILE A 198 -19.62 1.32 13.26
C ILE A 198 -20.37 2.62 13.61
N ARG A 199 -21.62 2.76 13.13
CA ARG A 199 -22.46 3.92 13.46
C ARG A 199 -22.72 3.98 14.97
N ASP A 200 -22.66 5.17 15.55
CA ASP A 200 -22.88 5.37 16.99
C ASP A 200 -24.20 4.76 17.48
N ASP A 201 -25.29 4.97 16.73
CA ASP A 201 -26.60 4.42 17.11
C ASP A 201 -26.59 2.90 17.15
N VAL A 202 -25.84 2.24 16.25
CA VAL A 202 -25.73 0.77 16.20
C VAL A 202 -24.88 0.29 17.37
N LEU A 203 -23.75 0.95 17.65
CA LEU A 203 -22.91 0.65 18.80
C LEU A 203 -23.70 0.80 20.11
N ILE A 204 -24.42 1.92 20.27
CA ILE A 204 -25.27 2.17 21.44
C ILE A 204 -26.30 1.04 21.56
N SER A 205 -27.03 0.70 20.49
CA SER A 205 -27.99 -0.40 20.53
C SER A 205 -27.34 -1.72 20.97
N LYS A 206 -26.17 -2.08 20.44
CA LYS A 206 -25.46 -3.32 20.79
C LYS A 206 -25.03 -3.39 22.26
N VAL A 207 -24.62 -2.27 22.83
CA VAL A 207 -24.31 -2.18 24.26
C VAL A 207 -25.58 -2.31 25.10
N LEU A 208 -26.65 -1.60 24.73
CA LEU A 208 -27.92 -1.63 25.45
C LEU A 208 -28.56 -3.04 25.43
N GLU A 209 -28.41 -3.79 24.33
CA GLU A 209 -28.83 -5.21 24.25
C GLU A 209 -28.20 -6.06 25.37
N LYS A 210 -26.91 -5.82 25.70
CA LYS A 210 -26.21 -6.55 26.77
C LYS A 210 -26.47 -6.01 28.17
N HIS A 211 -27.10 -4.84 28.31
CA HIS A 211 -27.60 -4.28 29.56
C HIS A 211 -26.60 -4.33 30.75
N LYS A 212 -25.29 -4.20 30.48
CA LYS A 212 -24.27 -4.07 31.52
C LYS A 212 -24.25 -2.64 32.04
N PHE A 213 -24.53 -2.44 33.32
CA PHE A 213 -24.65 -1.10 33.91
C PHE A 213 -23.44 -0.19 33.62
N GLU A 214 -22.23 -0.72 33.81
CA GLU A 214 -20.98 0.01 33.63
C GLU A 214 -20.84 0.57 32.20
N ASP A 215 -21.16 -0.25 31.19
CA ASP A 215 -21.08 0.16 29.78
C ASP A 215 -22.19 1.13 29.39
N VAL A 216 -23.40 0.97 29.96
CA VAL A 216 -24.50 1.93 29.78
C VAL A 216 -24.13 3.29 30.38
N ALA A 217 -23.49 3.30 31.55
CA ALA A 217 -22.98 4.51 32.19
C ALA A 217 -21.90 5.17 31.33
N ARG A 218 -20.90 4.43 30.88
CA ARG A 218 -19.85 4.92 29.96
C ARG A 218 -20.41 5.54 28.69
N LEU A 219 -21.42 4.91 28.07
CA LEU A 219 -22.11 5.50 26.92
C LEU A 219 -22.81 6.81 27.27
N CYS A 220 -23.46 6.89 28.44
CA CYS A 220 -24.13 8.11 28.88
C CYS A 220 -23.15 9.25 29.15
N PHE A 221 -21.96 8.96 29.70
CA PHE A 221 -20.90 9.94 29.88
C PHE A 221 -20.32 10.41 28.54
N TYR A 222 -20.04 9.48 27.61
CA TYR A 222 -19.40 9.80 26.34
C TYR A 222 -20.33 10.49 25.33
N TYR A 223 -21.56 9.99 25.15
CA TYR A 223 -22.51 10.50 24.15
C TYR A 223 -23.59 11.44 24.73
N GLY A 224 -23.71 11.51 26.06
CA GLY A 224 -24.79 12.18 26.74
C GLY A 224 -26.05 11.32 26.86
N VAL A 225 -26.67 11.39 28.03
CA VAL A 225 -27.95 10.73 28.34
C VAL A 225 -29.05 11.00 27.29
N PRO A 226 -29.23 12.22 26.74
CA PRO A 226 -30.28 12.47 25.74
C PRO A 226 -30.11 11.65 24.46
N LYS A 227 -28.87 11.48 23.97
CA LYS A 227 -28.59 10.68 22.76
C LYS A 227 -28.84 9.21 23.02
N VAL A 228 -28.37 8.66 24.14
CA VAL A 228 -28.58 7.25 24.50
C VAL A 228 -30.07 6.94 24.67
N LYS A 229 -30.84 7.80 25.35
CA LYS A 229 -32.31 7.67 25.46
C LYS A 229 -33.00 7.71 24.11
N ARG A 230 -32.55 8.57 23.19
CA ARG A 230 -33.12 8.65 21.84
C ARG A 230 -32.93 7.35 21.07
N VAL A 231 -31.73 6.76 21.12
CA VAL A 231 -31.45 5.46 20.47
C VAL A 231 -32.28 4.35 21.12
N PHE A 232 -32.33 4.32 22.45
CA PHE A 232 -33.12 3.34 23.19
C PHE A 232 -34.61 3.35 22.81
N LYS A 233 -35.21 4.53 22.66
CA LYS A 233 -36.63 4.66 22.26
C LYS A 233 -36.92 4.26 20.80
N ARG A 234 -35.92 4.35 19.92
CA ARG A 234 -36.10 4.10 18.47
C ARG A 234 -35.90 2.63 18.07
N ARG A 235 -35.48 1.78 19.00
CA ARG A 235 -35.11 0.38 18.75
C ARG A 235 -35.91 -0.52 19.67
N SER A 236 -36.31 -1.68 19.17
CA SER A 236 -36.93 -2.72 19.97
C SER A 236 -35.86 -3.54 20.68
N PHE A 237 -36.09 -3.82 21.96
CA PHE A 237 -35.24 -4.65 22.80
C PHE A 237 -36.08 -5.73 23.46
N GLU A 238 -35.46 -6.86 23.78
CA GLU A 238 -36.09 -7.91 24.58
C GLU A 238 -36.62 -7.37 25.92
N PRO A 239 -37.71 -7.94 26.47
CA PRO A 239 -38.39 -7.37 27.65
C PRO A 239 -37.44 -7.12 28.84
N MET A 240 -36.52 -8.05 29.10
CA MET A 240 -35.55 -7.93 30.19
C MET A 240 -34.55 -6.79 29.96
N ALA A 241 -34.04 -6.64 28.74
CA ALA A 241 -33.14 -5.55 28.38
C ALA A 241 -33.86 -4.19 28.47
N ASN A 242 -35.12 -4.13 28.01
CA ASN A 242 -35.94 -2.93 28.06
C ASN A 242 -36.19 -2.46 29.50
N ALA A 243 -36.62 -3.36 30.39
CA ALA A 243 -36.85 -3.03 31.80
C ALA A 243 -35.55 -2.61 32.51
N SER A 244 -34.46 -3.34 32.28
CA SER A 244 -33.16 -3.06 32.89
C SER A 244 -32.60 -1.72 32.46
N VAL A 245 -32.52 -1.47 31.14
CA VAL A 245 -31.98 -0.23 30.58
C VAL A 245 -32.83 0.97 30.97
N THR A 246 -34.16 0.84 31.02
CA THR A 246 -35.06 1.92 31.49
C THR A 246 -34.70 2.36 32.90
N ARG A 247 -34.53 1.41 33.83
CA ARG A 247 -34.12 1.68 35.21
C ARG A 247 -32.73 2.33 35.28
N MET A 248 -31.77 1.78 34.54
CA MET A 248 -30.39 2.29 34.51
C MET A 248 -30.32 3.73 34.02
N LEU A 249 -30.98 4.03 32.89
CA LEU A 249 -31.02 5.39 32.33
C LEU A 249 -31.73 6.37 33.28
N GLY A 250 -32.73 5.91 34.02
CA GLY A 250 -33.37 6.69 35.10
C GLY A 250 -32.38 7.05 36.20
N ASN A 251 -31.68 6.05 36.75
CA ASN A 251 -30.72 6.22 37.84
C ASN A 251 -29.54 7.11 37.43
N ILE A 252 -28.96 6.88 36.24
CA ILE A 252 -27.86 7.69 35.71
C ILE A 252 -28.29 9.14 35.53
N SER A 253 -29.50 9.38 34.99
CA SER A 253 -30.03 10.74 34.82
C SER A 253 -30.15 11.50 36.14
N LYS A 254 -30.64 10.82 37.20
CA LYS A 254 -30.79 11.40 38.53
C LYS A 254 -29.42 11.75 39.11
N GLY A 255 -28.49 10.79 39.11
CA GLY A 255 -27.13 11.00 39.63
C GLY A 255 -26.40 12.16 38.97
N LEU A 256 -26.48 12.28 37.64
CA LEU A 256 -25.83 13.38 36.91
C LEU A 256 -26.45 14.75 37.19
N ARG A 257 -27.74 14.83 37.54
CA ARG A 257 -28.40 16.09 37.95
C ARG A 257 -27.91 16.54 39.31
N THR A 258 -27.86 15.63 40.28
CA THR A 258 -27.38 15.91 41.64
C THR A 258 -25.94 16.43 41.65
N VAL A 259 -25.06 15.83 40.84
CA VAL A 259 -23.67 16.32 40.70
C VAL A 259 -23.61 17.73 40.11
N LYS A 260 -24.45 18.05 39.13
CA LYS A 260 -24.50 19.38 38.50
C LYS A 260 -25.05 20.45 39.45
N GLU A 261 -26.03 20.09 40.27
CA GLU A 261 -26.60 20.98 41.29
C GLU A 261 -25.58 21.28 42.39
N GLN A 262 -24.79 20.29 42.81
CA GLN A 262 -23.71 20.48 43.78
C GLN A 262 -22.51 21.28 43.26
N ALA A 263 -22.20 21.19 41.95
CA ALA A 263 -21.10 21.94 41.34
C ALA A 263 -21.43 23.42 41.06
N ASN A 264 -22.71 23.79 41.11
CA ASN A 264 -23.21 25.14 40.84
C ASN A 264 -23.68 25.88 42.11
N ALA A 265 -23.57 25.23 43.27
CA ALA A 265 -23.85 25.80 44.60
C ALA A 265 -22.54 26.25 45.24
#